data_AF-A0A3S3QVG1-F1
#
_entry.id   AF-A0A3S3QVG1-F1
#
_cell.length_a   1.000
_cell.length_b   1.000
_cell.length_c   1.000
_cell.angle_alpha   90.00
_cell.angle_beta   90.00
_cell.angle_gamma   90.00
#
_symmetry.space_group_name_H-M   'P 1'
#
loop_
_entity.id
_entity.type
_entity.pdbx_description
1 polymer ?
#
loop_
_entity_poly.entity_id
_entity_poly.type
_entity_poly.pdbx_seq_one_letter_code
_entity_poly.pdbx_strand_id
1 'polypeptide(L)' 'RQLPHGIATQDKKLRKRLDVEQGAARIAHFIQATTEEVKSVARSCGRDSVHDLDQTDLAALDPELARITGVEPA' A
#
# COMPACT_ATOMS: atom_id res chain seq x y z
N ARG A 1 1.32 -2.81 -28.23
CA ARG A 1 2.01 -2.78 -26.91
C ARG A 1 2.00 -4.19 -26.34
N GLN A 2 3.11 -4.94 -26.42
CA GLN A 2 3.17 -6.29 -25.84
C GLN A 2 3.55 -6.20 -24.36
N LEU A 3 2.99 -7.09 -23.53
CA LEU A 3 3.31 -7.18 -22.10
C LEU A 3 4.56 -8.04 -21.93
N PRO A 4 5.72 -7.44 -21.65
CA PRO A 4 7.02 -8.10 -21.78
C PRO A 4 7.17 -9.28 -20.80
N HIS A 5 6.52 -9.20 -19.63
CA HIS A 5 6.64 -10.16 -18.53
C HIS A 5 5.58 -11.27 -18.53
N GLY A 6 4.69 -11.31 -19.52
CA GLY A 6 3.74 -12.42 -19.64
C GLY A 6 2.59 -12.44 -18.63
N ILE A 7 2.42 -11.40 -17.81
CA ILE A 7 1.44 -11.34 -16.71
C ILE A 7 0.00 -11.23 -17.24
N ALA A 8 -0.30 -10.20 -18.05
CA ALA A 8 -1.66 -9.90 -18.51
C ALA A 8 -1.90 -10.27 -19.99
N THR A 9 -1.40 -11.44 -20.42
CA THR A 9 -1.51 -11.89 -21.83
C THR A 9 -2.07 -13.30 -21.96
N GLN A 10 -2.71 -13.58 -23.10
CA GLN A 10 -3.20 -14.91 -23.48
C GLN A 10 -2.27 -15.65 -24.45
N ASP A 11 -1.27 -14.96 -25.02
CA ASP A 11 -0.28 -15.58 -25.91
C ASP A 11 0.60 -16.57 -25.14
N LYS A 12 0.59 -17.83 -25.58
CA LYS A 12 1.36 -18.92 -24.96
C LYS A 12 2.87 -18.64 -24.92
N LYS A 13 3.43 -17.96 -25.92
CA LYS A 13 4.86 -17.60 -25.96
C LYS A 13 5.21 -16.52 -24.94
N LEU A 14 4.33 -15.53 -24.77
CA LEU A 14 4.54 -14.46 -23.79
C LEU A 14 4.29 -14.94 -22.37
N ARG A 15 3.27 -15.78 -22.14
CA ARG A 15 2.95 -16.35 -20.81
C ARG A 15 4.11 -17.13 -20.20
N LYS A 16 4.90 -17.84 -21.03
CA LYS A 16 6.10 -18.56 -20.58
C LYS A 16 7.19 -17.67 -19.97
N ARG A 17 7.10 -16.35 -20.14
CA ARG A 17 8.05 -15.39 -19.56
C ARG A 17 7.76 -15.07 -18.09
N LEU A 18 6.58 -15.45 -17.58
CA LEU A 18 6.25 -15.28 -16.17
C LEU A 18 6.93 -16.36 -15.34
N ASP A 19 7.85 -15.96 -14.48
CA ASP A 19 8.38 -16.79 -13.40
C ASP A 19 7.44 -16.69 -12.18
N VAL A 20 6.63 -17.73 -11.99
CA VAL A 20 5.60 -17.78 -10.94
C VAL A 20 6.22 -17.83 -9.55
N GLU A 21 7.27 -18.63 -9.35
CA GLU A 21 7.92 -18.80 -8.05
C GLU A 21 8.59 -17.49 -7.60
N GLN A 22 9.36 -16.88 -8.51
CA GLN A 22 10.00 -15.60 -8.22
C GLN A 22 8.98 -14.47 -8.06
N GLY A 23 7.88 -14.51 -8.82
CA GLY A 23 6.75 -13.58 -8.67
C GLY A 23 6.08 -13.70 -7.30
N ALA A 24 5.78 -14.92 -6.87
CA ALA A 24 5.16 -15.21 -5.58
C ALA A 24 6.05 -14.76 -4.41
N ALA A 25 7.35 -15.08 -4.45
CA ALA A 25 8.30 -14.64 -3.41
C ALA A 25 8.36 -13.11 -3.30
N ARG A 26 8.35 -12.38 -4.41
CA ARG A 26 8.32 -10.91 -4.42
C ARG A 26 7.04 -10.34 -3.81
N ILE A 27 5.89 -10.92 -4.15
CA ILE A 27 4.60 -10.49 -3.58
C ILE A 27 4.58 -10.74 -2.07
N ALA A 28 5.07 -11.89 -1.62
CA ALA A 28 5.16 -12.20 -0.19
C ALA A 28 6.01 -11.17 0.56
N HIS A 29 7.21 -10.86 0.04
CA HIS A 29 8.07 -9.82 0.64
C HIS A 29 7.43 -8.43 0.62
N PHE A 30 6.75 -8.06 -0.47
CA PHE A 30 6.06 -6.78 -0.57
C PHE A 30 4.94 -6.65 0.48
N ILE A 31 4.11 -7.68 0.62
CA ILE A 31 3.03 -7.70 1.62
C ILE A 31 3.62 -7.62 3.03
N GLN A 32 4.68 -8.38 3.31
CA GLN A 32 5.33 -8.36 4.62
C GLN A 32 5.94 -6.99 4.94
N ALA A 33 6.68 -6.39 4.01
CA ALA A 33 7.28 -5.06 4.19
C ALA A 33 6.21 -3.99 4.40
N THR A 34 5.20 -3.95 3.54
CA THR A 34 4.06 -3.02 3.67
C THR A 34 3.33 -3.21 5.00
N THR A 35 3.16 -4.45 5.45
CA THR A 35 2.54 -4.74 6.75
C THR A 35 3.33 -4.13 7.91
N GLU A 36 4.67 -4.22 7.90
CA GLU A 36 5.51 -3.61 8.92
C GLU A 36 5.52 -2.08 8.85
N GLU A 37 5.46 -1.51 7.64
CA GLU A 37 5.34 -0.06 7.46
C GLU A 37 4.02 0.47 8.06
N VAL A 38 2.89 -0.17 7.76
CA VAL A 38 1.58 0.23 8.30
C VAL A 38 1.55 0.10 9.82
N LYS A 39 2.15 -0.96 10.39
CA LYS A 39 2.33 -1.07 11.86
C LYS A 39 3.16 0.08 12.42
N SER A 40 4.21 0.51 11.72
CA SER A 40 5.04 1.64 12.14
C SER A 40 4.26 2.96 12.14
N VAL A 41 3.39 3.17 11.15
CA VAL A 41 2.48 4.33 11.13
C VAL A 41 1.55 4.30 12.33
N ALA A 42 0.86 3.18 12.59
CA ALA A 42 -0.04 3.04 13.74
C ALA A 42 0.66 3.33 15.07
N ARG A 43 1.87 2.78 15.28
CA ARG A 43 2.69 3.05 16.47
C ARG A 43 3.09 4.52 16.59
N SER A 44 3.37 5.20 15.48
CA SER A 44 3.74 6.62 15.49
C SER A 44 2.57 7.52 15.88
N CYS A 45 1.34 7.08 15.61
CA CYS A 45 0.10 7.69 16.08
C CYS A 45 -0.28 7.27 17.53
N GLY A 46 0.52 6.42 18.19
CA GLY A 46 0.23 5.93 19.54
C GLY A 46 -0.88 4.85 19.61
N ARG A 47 -1.15 4.16 18.49
CA ARG A 47 -2.14 3.08 18.39
C ARG A 47 -1.49 1.70 18.44
N ASP A 48 -2.11 0.75 19.12
CA ASP A 48 -1.65 -0.64 19.23
C ASP A 48 -2.06 -1.49 18.02
N SER A 49 -3.20 -1.17 17.39
CA SER A 49 -3.69 -1.82 16.18
C SER A 49 -3.91 -0.81 15.05
N VAL A 50 -3.70 -1.26 13.82
CA VAL A 50 -4.02 -0.49 12.60
C VAL A 50 -5.53 -0.23 12.47
N HIS A 51 -6.34 -1.04 13.14
CA HIS A 51 -7.80 -0.87 13.19
C HIS A 51 -8.24 0.22 14.17
N ASP A 52 -7.34 0.71 15.02
CA ASP A 52 -7.62 1.78 15.98
C ASP A 52 -7.33 3.17 15.40
N LEU A 53 -6.84 3.25 14.15
CA LEU A 53 -6.62 4.50 13.44
C LEU A 53 -7.97 5.16 13.10
N ASP A 54 -8.10 6.43 13.44
CA ASP A 54 -9.29 7.24 13.21
C ASP A 54 -8.94 8.66 12.73
N GLN A 55 -9.95 9.53 12.61
CA GLN A 55 -9.78 10.90 12.12
C GLN A 55 -8.85 11.75 13.00
N THR A 56 -8.69 11.42 14.28
CA THR A 56 -7.81 12.14 15.21
C THR A 56 -6.32 11.85 14.96
N ASP A 57 -6.01 10.79 14.20
CA ASP A 57 -4.64 10.46 13.79
C ASP A 57 -4.24 11.13 12.46
N LEU A 58 -5.16 11.85 11.82
CA LEU A 58 -4.91 12.60 10.58
C LEU A 58 -4.52 14.06 10.88
N ALA A 59 -3.75 14.65 9.96
CA ALA A 59 -3.44 16.07 9.96
C ALA A 59 -3.66 16.68 8.57
N ALA A 60 -4.36 17.82 8.52
CA ALA A 60 -4.60 18.55 7.30
C ALA A 60 -3.41 19.47 6.97
N LEU A 61 -2.91 19.38 5.73
CA LEU A 61 -1.78 20.19 5.27
C LEU A 61 -2.18 21.57 4.75
N ASP A 62 -3.48 21.84 4.63
CA ASP A 62 -4.04 23.09 4.13
C ASP A 62 -5.17 23.56 5.08
N PRO A 63 -5.15 24.84 5.52
CA PRO A 63 -6.16 25.36 6.45
C PRO A 63 -7.59 25.32 5.93
N GLU A 64 -7.80 25.46 4.62
CA GLU A 64 -9.14 25.40 4.02
C GLU A 64 -9.64 23.95 4.00
N LEU A 65 -8.76 22.97 3.73
CA LEU A 65 -9.11 21.56 3.91
C LEU A 65 -9.43 21.21 5.37
N ALA A 66 -8.66 21.73 6.34
CA ALA A 66 -8.95 21.54 7.76
C ALA A 66 -10.38 22.02 8.09
N ARG A 67 -10.74 23.23 7.62
CA ARG A 67 -12.08 23.82 7.80
C ARG A 67 -13.20 23.01 7.14
N ILE A 68 -12.98 22.48 5.95
CA ILE A 68 -13.99 21.71 5.19
C ILE A 68 -14.20 20.31 5.79
N THR A 69 -13.11 19.66 6.19
CA THR A 69 -13.13 18.24 6.58
C THR A 69 -13.27 18.03 8.09
N GLY A 70 -12.99 19.05 8.90
CA GLY A 70 -12.93 18.94 10.36
C GLY A 70 -11.73 18.14 10.87
N VAL A 71 -10.72 17.90 10.02
CA VAL A 71 -9.42 17.33 10.43
C VAL A 71 -8.54 18.45 10.96
N GLU A 72 -7.85 18.22 12.08
CA GLU A 72 -6.94 19.20 12.68
C GLU A 72 -5.77 19.52 11.73
N PRO A 73 -5.30 20.78 11.65
CA PRO A 73 -4.14 21.13 10.84
C PRO A 73 -2.82 20.56 11.43
N ALA A 74 -1.86 20.28 10.55
CA ALA A 74 -0.52 19.79 10.91
C ALA A 74 0.34 20.84 11.64
#